data_AF-A0A976D2R8-F1
#
_entry.id   AF-A0A976D2R8-F1
#
_cell.length_a   1.000
_cell.length_b   1.000
_cell.length_c   1.000
_cell.angle_alpha   90.00
_cell.angle_beta   90.00
_cell.angle_gamma   90.00
#
_symmetry.space_group_name_H-M   'P 1'
#
loop_
_entity.id
_entity.type
_entity.pdbx_description
1 polymer ?
#
loop_
_entity_poly.entity_id
_entity_poly.type
_entity_poly.pdbx_seq_one_letter_code
_entity_poly.pdbx_strand_id
1 'polypeptide(L)' 'MSNSLFRTKDIAKIVADNAKQEEGHGGGLKRILTVRDLTFFGIAAILGAGSFSSLGGAVFSGGPGV' A
#
# COMPACT_ATOMS: atom_id res chain seq x y z
N MET A 1 20.63 18.82 -14.49
CA MET A 1 19.43 18.01 -14.83
C MET A 1 18.30 18.46 -13.92
N SER A 2 17.35 19.24 -14.44
CA SER A 2 16.19 19.72 -13.69
C SER A 2 15.22 18.56 -13.46
N ASN A 3 15.13 18.08 -12.22
CA ASN A 3 14.15 17.06 -11.87
C ASN A 3 12.76 17.70 -11.89
N SER A 4 11.93 17.35 -12.88
CA SER A 4 10.58 17.88 -13.01
C SER A 4 9.72 17.35 -11.86
N LEU A 5 9.42 18.23 -10.90
CA LEU A 5 8.60 17.93 -9.72
C LEU A 5 7.16 17.53 -10.08
N PHE A 6 6.69 17.95 -11.26
CA PHE A 6 5.33 17.69 -11.74
C PHE A 6 5.25 16.59 -12.81
N ARG A 7 6.28 15.73 -12.92
CA ARG A 7 6.25 14.61 -13.87
C ARG A 7 5.21 13.58 -13.44
N THR A 8 4.19 13.38 -14.26
CA THR A 8 3.22 12.29 -14.10
C THR A 8 3.79 10.97 -14.64
N LYS A 9 3.41 9.85 -14.02
CA LYS A 9 3.75 8.53 -14.54
C LYS A 9 2.73 8.14 -15.61
N ASP A 10 3.21 7.81 -16.80
CA ASP A 10 2.37 7.39 -17.92
C ASP A 10 1.68 6.04 -17.61
N ILE A 11 0.36 5.99 -17.81
CA ILE A 11 -0.48 4.81 -17.57
C ILE A 11 -0.04 3.64 -18.43
N ALA A 12 0.30 3.89 -19.70
CA ALA A 12 0.73 2.83 -20.61
C ALA A 12 2.01 2.16 -20.10
N LYS A 13 2.92 2.93 -19.49
CA LYS A 13 4.13 2.40 -18.86
C LYS A 13 3.82 1.59 -17.61
N ILE A 14 2.85 1.99 -16.79
CA ILE A 14 2.47 1.24 -15.57
C ILE A 14 1.92 -0.15 -15.93
N VAL A 15 1.05 -0.22 -16.95
CA VAL A 15 0.46 -1.48 -17.40
C VAL A 15 1.54 -2.39 -18.01
N ALA A 16 2.44 -1.81 -18.82
CA ALA A 16 3.55 -2.56 -19.41
C ALA A 16 4.54 -3.08 -18.35
N ASP A 17 4.87 -2.28 -17.34
CA ASP A 17 5.75 -2.68 -16.24
C ASP A 17 5.13 -3.82 -15.42
N ASN A 18 3.81 -3.78 -15.15
CA ASN A 18 3.11 -4.85 -14.44
C ASN A 18 3.12 -6.17 -15.21
N ALA A 19 2.95 -6.11 -16.54
CA ALA A 19 3.03 -7.29 -17.40
C ALA A 19 4.45 -7.88 -17.47
N LYS A 20 5.49 -7.04 -17.46
CA LYS A 20 6.89 -7.46 -17.46
C LYS A 20 7.38 -7.98 -16.10
N GLN A 21 6.76 -7.55 -15.01
CA GLN A 21 7.15 -7.97 -13.65
C GLN A 21 6.90 -9.45 -13.38
N GLU A 22 6.09 -10.14 -14.20
CA GLU A 22 5.91 -11.59 -14.12
C GLU A 22 7.17 -12.39 -14.58
N GLU A 23 8.14 -11.76 -15.25
CA GLU A 23 9.37 -12.41 -15.73
C GLU A 23 10.56 -12.35 -14.74
N GLY A 24 10.53 -11.46 -13.74
CA GLY A 24 11.68 -11.23 -12.83
C GLY A 24 11.66 -12.05 -11.53
N HIS A 25 10.48 -12.54 -11.13
CA HIS A 25 10.30 -13.45 -10.01
C HIS A 25 9.54 -14.66 -10.54
N GLY A 26 10.23 -15.79 -10.72
CA GLY A 26 9.70 -16.98 -11.40
C GLY A 26 8.31 -17.36 -10.90
N GLY A 27 7.34 -17.37 -11.83
CA GLY A 27 5.95 -17.74 -11.56
C GLY A 27 5.13 -16.61 -10.95
N GLY A 28 4.31 -15.95 -11.78
CA GLY A 28 3.36 -14.95 -11.31
C GLY A 28 2.44 -15.47 -10.19
N LEU A 29 2.08 -14.59 -9.25
CA LEU A 29 1.17 -14.93 -8.15
C LEU A 29 -0.23 -15.22 -8.68
N LYS A 30 -0.84 -16.31 -8.21
CA LYS A 30 -2.22 -16.65 -8.58
C LYS A 30 -3.19 -15.62 -7.99
N ARG A 31 -3.90 -14.89 -8.86
CA ARG A 31 -4.87 -13.87 -8.47
C ARG A 31 -6.19 -14.51 -8.03
N ILE A 32 -6.25 -14.99 -6.78
CA ILE A 32 -7.42 -15.68 -6.22
C ILE A 32 -8.19 -14.88 -5.17
N LEU A 33 -7.69 -13.71 -4.77
CA LEU A 33 -8.30 -12.92 -3.71
C LEU A 33 -9.66 -12.38 -4.16
N THR A 34 -10.67 -12.64 -3.33
CA THR A 34 -12.02 -12.11 -3.52
C THR A 34 -12.14 -10.71 -2.92
N VAL A 35 -13.27 -10.03 -3.18
CA VAL A 35 -13.57 -8.72 -2.57
C VAL A 35 -13.49 -8.79 -1.04
N ARG A 36 -13.96 -9.90 -0.46
CA ARG A 36 -13.92 -10.14 0.99
C ARG A 36 -12.50 -10.23 1.51
N ASP A 37 -11.63 -10.98 0.84
CA ASP A 37 -10.23 -11.14 1.25
C ASP A 37 -9.48 -9.80 1.19
N LEU A 38 -9.74 -9.02 0.14
CA LEU A 38 -9.13 -7.71 -0.05
C LEU A 38 -9.62 -6.68 0.99
N THR A 39 -10.89 -6.74 1.40
CA THR A 39 -11.42 -5.88 2.46
C THR A 39 -10.82 -6.23 3.81
N PHE A 40 -10.72 -7.52 4.16
CA PHE A 40 -10.05 -7.92 5.41
C PHE A 40 -8.57 -7.59 5.41
N PHE A 41 -7.89 -7.70 4.27
CA PHE A 41 -6.50 -7.27 4.14
C PHE A 41 -6.34 -5.78 4.45
N GLY A 42 -7.22 -4.93 3.92
CA GLY A 42 -7.23 -3.49 4.22
C GLY A 42 -7.46 -3.18 5.70
N ILE A 43 -8.45 -3.84 6.33
CA ILE A 43 -8.73 -3.67 7.76
C ILE A 43 -7.53 -4.09 8.60
N ALA A 44 -6.92 -5.24 8.31
CA ALA A 44 -5.76 -5.74 9.02
C ALA A 44 -4.57 -4.79 8.92
N ALA A 45 -4.32 -4.21 7.74
CA ALA A 45 -3.26 -3.23 7.53
C ALA A 45 -3.47 -1.94 8.36
N ILE A 46 -4.70 -1.41 8.39
CA ILE A 46 -5.03 -0.20 9.15
C ILE A 46 -4.88 -0.43 10.66
N LEU A 47 -5.39 -1.55 11.16
CA LEU A 47 -5.32 -1.85 12.60
C LEU A 47 -3.88 -2.10 13.04
N GLY A 48 -3.13 -2.91 12.28
CA GLY A 48 -1.77 -3.30 12.63
C GLY A 48 -0.77 -2.15 12.55
N ALA A 49 -0.75 -1.42 11.44
CA ALA A 49 0.24 -0.35 11.21
C ALA A 49 -0.22 1.02 11.71
N GLY A 50 -1.52 1.31 11.68
CA GLY A 50 -2.07 2.60 12.05
C GLY A 50 -2.41 2.64 13.54
N SER A 51 -3.59 2.12 13.88
CA SER A 51 -4.20 2.39 15.18
C SER A 51 -3.37 1.89 16.36
N PHE A 52 -2.93 0.63 16.36
CA PHE A 52 -2.20 0.11 17.53
C PHE A 52 -0.77 0.61 17.63
N SER A 53 -0.14 1.00 16.51
CA SER A 53 1.24 1.50 16.53
C SER A 53 1.35 2.94 17.02
N SER A 54 0.42 3.82 16.62
CA SER A 54 0.52 5.25 16.93
C SER A 54 -0.34 5.71 18.12
N LEU A 55 -1.35 4.94 18.54
CA LEU A 55 -2.27 5.37 19.60
C LEU A 55 -1.58 5.58 20.96
N GLY A 56 -0.62 4.73 21.33
CA GLY A 56 0.09 4.89 22.61
C GLY A 56 0.86 6.22 22.72
N GLY A 57 1.56 6.61 21.65
CA GLY A 57 2.24 7.90 21.58
C GLY A 57 1.25 9.08 21.52
N ALA A 58 0.14 8.91 20.79
CA ALA A 58 -0.91 9.92 20.72
C ALA A 58 -1.52 10.19 22.09
N VAL A 59 -1.92 9.15 22.85
CA VAL A 59 -2.49 9.28 24.19
C VAL A 59 -1.48 9.86 25.19
N PHE A 60 -0.23 9.44 25.11
CA PHE A 60 0.84 9.99 25.96
C PHE A 60 1.06 11.49 25.71
N SER A 61 1.05 11.94 24.45
CA SER A 61 1.30 13.35 24.10
C SER A 61 0.04 14.24 24.11
N GLY A 62 -1.13 13.68 23.86
CA GLY A 62 -2.40 14.42 23.70
C GLY A 62 -3.29 14.43 24.95
N GLY A 63 -2.99 13.60 25.95
CA GLY A 63 -3.78 13.48 27.18
C GLY A 63 -5.06 12.65 26.99
N PRO A 64 -5.90 12.49 28.04
CA PRO A 64 -7.01 11.52 28.07
C PRO A 64 -8.20 11.83 27.12
N GLY A 65 -8.13 12.93 26.36
CA GLY A 65 -9.16 13.34 25.40
C GLY A 65 -8.85 12.99 23.94
N VAL A 66 -7.67 12.42 23.66
CA VAL A 66 -7.34 11.75 22.40
C VAL A 66 -7.44 10.22 22.57
#